data_AF-A0A3D4Z555-F1
#
_entry.id   AF-A0A3D4Z555-F1
#
_cell.length_a   1.000
_cell.length_b   1.000
_cell.length_c   1.000
_cell.angle_alpha   90.00
_cell.angle_beta   90.00
_cell.angle_gamma   90.00
#
_symmetry.space_group_name_H-M   'P 1'
#
loop_
_entity.id
_entity.type
_entity.pdbx_description
1 polymer ?
#
loop_
_entity_poly.entity_id
_entity_poly.type
_entity_poly.pdbx_seq_one_letter_code
_entity_poly.pdbx_strand_id
1 'polypeptide(L)'
;MEPSSRRSRDKSWRVFGLWPARFALIPPFLLLDIRITALADSVLIDTSVWIEYFRKVQPYFDKTETLIEEKRVCTASIILAELLQGSRSDSEFVALQSASEVFEVLEADHLAWVDAARLSSRLRRKGKSVGLADCLIATLAHRSHCLLWTLDKHFKLIRAELSLSLYSA
;
A
#
# COMPACT_ATOMS: atom_id res chain seq x y z
N MET A 1 25.30 -44.45 -38.17
CA MET A 1 24.35 -43.40 -38.62
C MET A 1 23.67 -42.85 -37.38
N GLU A 2 23.99 -41.61 -37.00
CA GLU A 2 23.09 -40.74 -36.23
C GLU A 2 22.36 -39.81 -37.24
N PRO A 3 21.33 -39.01 -36.88
CA PRO A 3 20.53 -38.94 -35.64
C PRO A 3 19.00 -38.75 -35.89
N SER A 4 18.19 -38.71 -34.82
CA SER A 4 17.22 -37.63 -34.52
C SER A 4 15.87 -38.04 -33.89
N SER A 5 15.61 -37.38 -32.75
CA SER A 5 14.32 -36.84 -32.29
C SER A 5 13.19 -37.79 -31.84
N ARG A 6 12.87 -37.77 -30.54
CA ARG A 6 11.88 -36.85 -29.95
C ARG A 6 11.89 -36.92 -28.42
N ARG A 7 11.60 -35.76 -27.82
CA ARG A 7 11.82 -35.35 -26.43
C ARG A 7 11.03 -36.16 -25.41
N SER A 8 11.69 -36.48 -24.29
CA SER A 8 11.03 -36.71 -23.00
C SER A 8 10.52 -35.39 -22.43
N ARG A 9 9.29 -35.41 -21.88
CA ARG A 9 8.82 -34.49 -20.84
C ARG A 9 7.69 -35.17 -20.06
N ASP A 10 8.09 -36.03 -19.12
CA ASP A 10 7.27 -36.24 -17.93
C ASP A 10 7.90 -35.37 -16.84
N LYS A 11 7.19 -34.32 -16.41
CA LYS A 11 7.64 -33.40 -15.36
C LYS A 11 6.87 -33.72 -14.10
N SER A 12 7.46 -34.59 -13.29
CA SER A 12 7.13 -34.76 -11.88
C SER A 12 7.31 -33.43 -11.14
N TRP A 13 6.21 -32.83 -10.68
CA TRP A 13 6.24 -31.72 -9.73
C TRP A 13 6.45 -32.25 -8.30
N ARG A 14 7.68 -32.68 -7.99
CA ARG A 14 8.11 -32.97 -6.62
C ARG A 14 9.49 -32.38 -6.36
N VAL A 15 9.52 -31.14 -5.90
CA VAL A 15 10.49 -30.60 -4.91
C VAL A 15 9.99 -29.23 -4.43
N PHE A 16 8.95 -29.23 -3.60
CA PHE A 16 8.78 -28.22 -2.56
C PHE A 16 9.11 -28.91 -1.24
N GLY A 17 10.39 -28.91 -0.90
CA GLY A 17 10.91 -29.43 0.35
C GLY A 17 11.09 -28.31 1.36
N LEU A 18 10.45 -28.49 2.53
CA LEU A 18 10.89 -28.04 3.85
C LEU A 18 10.74 -26.54 4.18
N TRP A 19 9.50 -26.13 4.45
CA TRP A 19 9.25 -25.05 5.41
C TRP A 19 9.14 -25.65 6.83
N PRO A 20 9.74 -25.08 7.88
CA PRO A 20 9.65 -25.64 9.23
C PRO A 20 8.21 -25.65 9.76
N ALA A 21 7.74 -26.82 10.16
CA ALA A 21 6.43 -27.09 10.74
C ALA A 21 6.29 -26.52 12.18
N ARG A 22 6.39 -25.20 12.33
CA ARG A 22 6.10 -24.49 13.60
C ARG A 22 5.07 -23.38 13.49
N PHE A 23 4.59 -23.05 12.28
CA PHE A 23 3.62 -21.97 12.06
C PHE A 23 2.27 -22.42 11.50
N ALA A 24 2.01 -23.72 11.42
CA ALA A 24 0.78 -24.28 10.81
C ALA A 24 -0.49 -24.18 11.70
N LEU A 25 -0.48 -23.44 12.81
CA LEU A 25 -1.63 -23.33 13.72
C LEU A 25 -1.92 -21.90 14.19
N ILE A 26 -1.58 -20.88 13.40
CA ILE A 26 -2.12 -19.54 13.66
C ILE A 26 -3.45 -19.42 12.91
N PRO A 27 -4.59 -19.26 13.61
CA PRO A 27 -5.87 -19.06 12.95
C PRO A 27 -5.81 -17.83 12.03
N PRO A 28 -6.47 -17.83 10.86
CA PRO A 28 -6.44 -16.70 9.93
C PRO A 28 -6.82 -15.35 10.58
N PHE A 29 -7.72 -15.37 11.57
CA PHE A 29 -8.11 -14.18 12.32
C PHE A 29 -6.96 -13.63 13.20
N LEU A 30 -6.12 -14.51 13.73
CA LEU A 30 -5.00 -14.14 14.59
C LEU A 30 -3.80 -13.65 13.74
N LEU A 31 -3.69 -14.09 12.48
CA LEU A 31 -2.79 -13.47 11.49
C LEU A 31 -3.24 -12.06 11.10
N LEU A 32 -4.56 -11.83 11.01
CA LEU A 32 -5.13 -10.50 10.76
C LEU A 32 -4.84 -9.57 11.95
N ASP A 33 -5.04 -10.04 13.18
CA ASP A 33 -4.73 -9.27 14.40
C ASP A 33 -3.22 -8.95 14.51
N ILE A 34 -2.33 -9.89 14.21
CA ILE A 34 -0.88 -9.66 14.19
C ILE A 34 -0.50 -8.63 13.11
N ARG A 35 -1.06 -8.72 11.89
CA ARG A 35 -0.81 -7.74 10.81
C ARG A 35 -1.36 -6.35 11.16
N ILE A 36 -2.55 -6.28 11.75
CA ILE A 36 -3.15 -5.02 12.21
C ILE A 36 -2.26 -4.37 13.28
N THR A 37 -1.76 -5.15 14.23
CA THR A 37 -0.86 -4.64 15.28
C THR A 37 0.49 -4.20 14.70
N ALA A 38 1.02 -4.90 13.70
CA ALA A 38 2.28 -4.56 13.04
C ALA A 38 2.22 -3.27 12.21
N LEU A 39 1.03 -2.89 11.71
CA LEU A 39 0.84 -1.68 10.89
C LEU A 39 0.44 -0.43 11.69
N ALA A 40 0.10 -0.57 12.98
CA ALA A 40 -0.34 0.55 13.82
C ALA A 40 0.72 1.66 13.93
N ASP A 41 2.01 1.32 13.78
CA ASP A 41 3.13 2.29 13.79
C ASP A 41 3.66 2.65 12.39
N SER A 42 3.08 2.05 11.35
CA SER A 42 3.43 2.32 9.95
C SER A 42 2.85 3.65 9.48
N VAL A 43 3.48 4.19 8.44
CA VAL A 43 3.13 5.44 7.77
C VAL A 43 2.75 5.09 6.33
N LEU A 44 1.46 5.25 6.02
CA LEU A 44 0.95 5.24 4.66
C LEU A 44 1.35 6.56 4.00
N ILE A 45 2.27 6.48 3.04
CA ILE A 45 2.75 7.65 2.31
C ILE A 45 1.85 7.87 1.08
N ASP A 46 1.19 9.02 1.03
CA ASP A 46 0.35 9.45 -0.08
C ASP A 46 1.17 9.82 -1.33
N THR A 47 0.53 9.78 -2.50
CA THR A 47 1.13 10.14 -3.80
C THR A 47 1.80 11.52 -3.76
N SER A 48 1.18 12.49 -3.08
CA SER A 48 1.72 13.85 -2.95
C SER A 48 3.09 13.90 -2.26
N VAL A 49 3.32 13.07 -1.24
CA VAL A 49 4.61 13.00 -0.53
C VAL A 49 5.63 12.21 -1.34
N TRP A 50 5.23 11.11 -1.97
CA TRP A 50 6.08 10.34 -2.88
C TRP A 50 6.65 11.20 -4.01
N ILE A 51 5.84 12.08 -4.61
CA ILE A 51 6.29 13.00 -5.65
C ILE A 51 7.42 13.91 -5.13
N GLU A 52 7.28 14.46 -3.93
CA GLU A 52 8.31 15.32 -3.33
C GLU A 52 9.58 14.54 -2.94
N TYR A 53 9.43 13.29 -2.47
CA TYR A 53 10.54 12.37 -2.24
C TYR A 53 11.33 12.11 -3.53
N PHE A 54 10.67 11.74 -4.64
CA PHE A 54 11.36 11.50 -5.92
C PHE A 54 12.02 12.75 -6.48
N ARG A 55 11.48 13.94 -6.18
CA ARG A 55 12.09 15.24 -6.51
C ARG A 55 13.25 15.63 -5.57
N LYS A 56 13.55 14.82 -4.55
CA LYS A 56 14.57 15.06 -3.53
C LYS A 56 14.35 16.38 -2.77
N VAL A 57 13.09 16.72 -2.52
CA VAL A 57 12.73 17.95 -1.81
C VAL A 57 12.79 17.72 -0.30
N GLN A 58 13.46 18.62 0.42
CA GLN A 58 13.52 18.58 1.88
C GLN A 58 12.28 19.24 2.51
N PRO A 59 11.78 18.76 3.66
CA PRO A 59 12.32 17.65 4.47
C PRO A 59 11.79 16.27 4.06
N TYR A 60 11.03 16.16 2.95
CA TYR A 60 10.34 14.93 2.57
C TYR A 60 11.30 13.80 2.20
N PHE A 61 12.43 14.14 1.58
CA PHE A 61 13.48 13.18 1.26
C PHE A 61 14.04 12.52 2.53
N ASP A 62 14.65 13.28 3.43
CA ASP A 62 15.33 12.72 4.61
C ASP A 62 14.37 11.95 5.54
N LYS A 63 13.14 12.45 5.69
CA LYS A 63 12.14 11.80 6.54
C LYS A 63 11.60 10.51 5.92
N THR A 64 11.45 10.47 4.60
CA THR A 64 11.07 9.22 3.92
C THR A 64 12.19 8.20 4.02
N GLU A 65 13.44 8.59 3.81
CA GLU A 65 14.61 7.70 4.02
C GLU A 65 14.63 7.13 5.44
N THR A 66 14.41 7.97 6.45
CA THR A 66 14.33 7.54 7.85
C THR A 66 13.22 6.50 8.06
N LEU A 67 12.01 6.75 7.52
CA LEU A 67 10.90 5.80 7.64
C LEU A 67 11.17 4.48 6.90
N ILE A 68 11.89 4.52 5.78
CA ILE A 68 12.30 3.32 5.03
C ILE A 68 13.30 2.51 5.87
N GLU A 69 14.32 3.16 6.44
CA GLU A 69 15.31 2.52 7.32
C GLU A 69 14.67 1.89 8.56
N GLU A 70 13.68 2.57 9.15
CA GLU A 70 12.89 2.08 10.29
C GLU A 70 11.88 0.98 9.90
N LYS A 71 11.72 0.67 8.61
CA LYS A 71 10.72 -0.28 8.06
C LYS A 71 9.29 0.10 8.44
N ARG A 72 9.00 1.40 8.45
CA ARG A 72 7.68 1.94 8.82
C ARG A 72 6.88 2.40 7.63
N VAL A 73 7.39 2.31 6.41
CA VAL A 73 6.65 2.68 5.21
C VAL A 73 5.66 1.60 4.79
N CYS A 74 4.42 2.00 4.54
CA CYS A 74 3.48 1.22 3.73
C CYS A 74 2.89 2.09 2.61
N THR A 75 2.30 1.43 1.60
CA THR A 75 1.63 2.07 0.47
C THR A 75 0.26 1.44 0.25
N ALA A 76 -0.50 1.91 -0.74
CA ALA A 76 -1.74 1.28 -1.17
C ALA A 76 -1.74 1.07 -2.68
N SER A 77 -2.45 0.07 -3.17
CA SER A 77 -2.49 -0.24 -4.60
C SER A 77 -3.00 0.93 -5.45
N ILE A 78 -3.91 1.75 -4.90
CA ILE A 78 -4.40 2.97 -5.54
C ILE A 78 -3.29 4.04 -5.66
N ILE A 79 -2.45 4.19 -4.64
CA ILE A 79 -1.31 5.14 -4.62
C ILE A 79 -0.24 4.67 -5.61
N LEU A 80 0.08 3.38 -5.62
CA LEU A 80 1.00 2.81 -6.61
C LEU A 80 0.48 3.01 -8.04
N ALA A 81 -0.83 2.82 -8.28
CA ALA A 81 -1.42 3.05 -9.59
C ALA A 81 -1.30 4.52 -10.05
N GLU A 82 -1.49 5.48 -9.14
CA GLU A 82 -1.31 6.92 -9.43
C GLU A 82 0.15 7.24 -9.78
N LEU A 83 1.11 6.70 -9.02
CA LEU A 83 2.54 6.87 -9.29
C LEU A 83 2.96 6.24 -10.63
N LEU A 84 2.51 5.01 -10.90
CA LEU A 84 2.78 4.31 -12.16
C LEU A 84 2.20 5.08 -13.35
N GLN A 85 0.97 5.59 -13.24
CA GLN A 85 0.36 6.43 -14.27
C GLN A 85 1.14 7.73 -14.50
N GLY A 86 1.71 8.30 -13.43
CA GLY A 86 2.50 9.53 -13.48
C GLY A 86 3.94 9.36 -13.97
N SER A 87 4.40 8.12 -14.17
CA SER A 87 5.78 7.84 -14.63
C SER A 87 6.06 8.43 -16.02
N ARG A 88 7.29 8.90 -16.23
CA ARG A 88 7.72 9.59 -17.45
C ARG A 88 8.48 8.68 -18.41
N SER A 89 8.87 7.49 -17.95
CA SER A 89 9.58 6.50 -18.74
C SER A 89 9.29 5.08 -18.27
N ASP A 90 9.51 4.11 -19.16
CA ASP A 90 9.38 2.69 -18.83
C ASP A 90 10.33 2.26 -17.70
N SER A 91 11.52 2.88 -17.60
CA SER A 91 12.45 2.59 -16.51
C SER A 91 11.92 3.05 -15.16
N GLU A 92 11.28 4.22 -15.10
CA GLU A 92 10.63 4.73 -13.89
C GLU A 92 9.43 3.87 -13.51
N PHE A 93 8.63 3.47 -14.50
CA PHE A 93 7.50 2.56 -14.30
C PHE A 93 7.95 1.23 -13.67
N VAL A 94 8.99 0.59 -14.22
CA VAL A 94 9.51 -0.68 -13.71
C VAL A 94 10.03 -0.53 -12.27
N ALA A 95 10.74 0.56 -11.97
CA ALA A 95 11.25 0.82 -10.62
C ALA A 95 10.12 1.04 -9.60
N LEU A 96 9.05 1.75 -9.98
CA LEU A 96 7.86 1.94 -9.14
C LEU A 96 7.07 0.64 -8.97
N GLN A 97 7.01 -0.20 -10.01
CA GLN A 97 6.34 -1.49 -9.93
C GLN A 97 7.00 -2.41 -8.89
N SER A 98 8.33 -2.41 -8.82
CA SER A 98 9.07 -3.17 -7.81
C SER A 98 8.90 -2.67 -6.37
N ALA A 99 8.28 -1.51 -6.14
CA ALA A 99 8.02 -1.00 -4.78
C ALA A 99 7.12 -1.95 -3.96
N SER A 100 6.24 -2.70 -4.63
CA SER A 100 5.40 -3.74 -4.02
C SER A 100 6.18 -4.92 -3.43
N GLU A 101 7.44 -5.10 -3.84
CA GLU A 101 8.34 -6.12 -3.30
C GLU A 101 9.05 -5.67 -2.02
N VAL A 102 9.07 -4.35 -1.77
CA VAL A 102 9.82 -3.71 -0.67
C VAL A 102 8.89 -3.28 0.46
N PHE A 103 7.72 -2.76 0.13
CA PHE A 103 6.78 -2.19 1.11
C PHE A 103 5.52 -3.05 1.23
N GLU A 104 4.91 -3.05 2.42
CA GLU A 104 3.55 -3.58 2.56
C GLU A 104 2.59 -2.73 1.72
N VAL A 105 1.82 -3.40 0.85
CA VAL A 105 0.80 -2.79 0.00
C VAL A 105 -0.58 -3.06 0.59
N LEU A 106 -1.27 -2.00 0.98
CA LEU A 106 -2.66 -2.07 1.44
C LEU A 106 -3.60 -2.28 0.25
N GLU A 107 -4.24 -3.43 0.24
CA GLU A 107 -5.25 -3.80 -0.75
C GLU A 107 -6.65 -3.39 -0.30
N ALA A 108 -7.45 -2.89 -1.25
CA ALA A 108 -8.84 -2.53 -0.99
C ALA A 108 -9.77 -3.73 -1.27
N ASP A 109 -10.32 -4.30 -0.20
CA ASP A 109 -11.42 -5.25 -0.31
C ASP A 109 -12.75 -4.55 -0.64
N HIS A 110 -13.78 -5.35 -0.94
CA HIS A 110 -15.12 -4.82 -1.24
C HIS A 110 -15.67 -3.91 -0.13
N LEU A 111 -15.38 -4.21 1.15
CA LEU A 111 -15.86 -3.41 2.27
C LEU A 111 -15.18 -2.04 2.32
N ALA A 112 -13.87 -1.97 2.07
CA ALA A 112 -13.13 -0.72 1.98
C ALA A 112 -13.71 0.21 0.90
N TRP A 113 -14.10 -0.33 -0.26
CA TRP A 113 -14.78 0.44 -1.30
C TRP A 113 -16.15 0.96 -0.87
N VAL A 114 -16.94 0.12 -0.20
CA VAL A 114 -18.25 0.53 0.34
C VAL A 114 -18.09 1.63 1.39
N ASP A 115 -17.11 1.51 2.28
CA ASP A 115 -16.81 2.48 3.32
C ASP A 115 -16.34 3.82 2.72
N ALA A 116 -15.46 3.78 1.72
CA ALA A 116 -15.00 4.95 0.98
C ALA A 116 -16.16 5.67 0.28
N ALA A 117 -17.07 4.93 -0.37
CA ALA A 117 -18.26 5.49 -1.01
C ALA A 117 -19.20 6.16 0.02
N ARG A 118 -19.40 5.54 1.19
CA ARG A 118 -20.19 6.12 2.29
C ARG A 118 -19.55 7.41 2.81
N LEU A 119 -18.23 7.42 2.99
CA LEU A 119 -17.48 8.60 3.41
C LEU A 119 -17.63 9.74 2.39
N SER A 120 -17.39 9.46 1.11
CA SER A 120 -17.55 10.44 0.03
C SER A 120 -18.97 11.00 -0.03
N SER A 121 -20.00 10.14 0.06
CA SER A 121 -21.41 10.56 0.08
C SER A 121 -21.73 11.49 1.26
N ARG A 122 -21.18 11.21 2.44
CA ARG A 122 -21.36 12.01 3.66
C ARG A 122 -20.72 13.38 3.53
N LEU A 123 -19.49 13.44 3.04
CA LEU A 123 -18.77 14.69 2.78
C LEU A 123 -19.53 15.56 1.77
N ARG A 124 -20.00 14.95 0.67
CA ARG A 124 -20.77 15.66 -0.37
C ARG A 124 -22.06 16.26 0.18
N ARG A 125 -22.79 15.53 1.03
CA ARG A 125 -24.01 16.05 1.69
C ARG A 125 -23.74 17.25 2.61
N LYS A 126 -22.50 17.39 3.09
CA LYS A 126 -22.03 18.52 3.90
C LYS A 126 -21.42 19.65 3.04
N GLY A 127 -21.57 19.61 1.71
CA GLY A 127 -21.00 20.59 0.79
C GLY A 127 -19.49 20.48 0.61
N LYS A 128 -18.86 19.39 1.07
CA LYS A 128 -17.42 19.14 0.91
C LYS A 128 -17.22 18.15 -0.25
N SER A 129 -16.52 18.57 -1.30
CA SER A 129 -16.17 17.69 -2.42
C SER A 129 -14.78 17.11 -2.20
N VAL A 130 -14.70 15.80 -2.01
CA VAL A 130 -13.44 15.05 -1.88
C VAL A 130 -13.51 13.83 -2.79
N GLY A 131 -12.41 13.53 -3.49
CA GLY A 131 -12.34 12.44 -4.45
C GLY A 131 -12.60 11.07 -3.82
N LEU A 132 -13.10 10.12 -4.61
CA LEU A 132 -13.31 8.75 -4.13
C LEU A 132 -11.97 8.06 -3.80
N ALA A 133 -10.91 8.35 -4.55
CA ALA A 133 -9.56 7.85 -4.28
C ALA A 133 -9.05 8.32 -2.90
N ASP A 134 -9.09 9.62 -2.61
CA ASP A 134 -8.73 10.16 -1.28
C ASP A 134 -9.56 9.54 -0.15
N CYS A 135 -10.87 9.35 -0.39
CA CYS A 135 -11.75 8.68 0.57
C CYS A 135 -11.33 7.22 0.80
N LEU A 136 -10.89 6.51 -0.25
CA LEU A 136 -10.38 5.15 -0.14
C LEU A 136 -9.06 5.10 0.62
N ILE A 137 -8.11 5.97 0.28
CA ILE A 137 -6.81 6.06 0.98
C ILE A 137 -7.03 6.31 2.47
N ALA A 138 -7.89 7.26 2.84
CA ALA A 138 -8.21 7.53 4.23
C ALA A 138 -8.91 6.34 4.91
N THR A 139 -9.78 5.63 4.19
CA THR A 139 -10.47 4.44 4.70
C THR A 139 -9.47 3.31 4.98
N LEU A 140 -8.52 3.06 4.06
CA LEU A 140 -7.46 2.07 4.24
C LEU A 140 -6.57 2.43 5.42
N ALA A 141 -6.15 3.70 5.52
CA ALA A 141 -5.35 4.16 6.65
C ALA A 141 -6.04 3.93 8.00
N HIS A 142 -7.32 4.30 8.07
CA HIS A 142 -8.12 4.12 9.28
C HIS A 142 -8.30 2.64 9.65
N ARG A 143 -8.62 1.78 8.69
CA ARG A 143 -8.83 0.33 8.92
C ARG A 143 -7.56 -0.40 9.33
N SER A 144 -6.41 0.01 8.79
CA SER A 144 -5.10 -0.56 9.11
C SER A 144 -4.43 0.12 10.31
N HIS A 145 -5.09 1.10 10.92
CA HIS A 145 -4.58 1.89 12.06
C HIS A 145 -3.23 2.59 11.81
N CYS A 146 -2.85 2.81 10.56
CA CYS A 146 -1.59 3.48 10.23
C CYS A 146 -1.74 5.00 10.17
N LEU A 147 -0.61 5.70 10.27
CA LEU A 147 -0.55 7.15 10.08
C LEU A 147 -0.58 7.47 8.59
N LEU A 148 -1.37 8.46 8.17
CA LEU A 148 -1.33 8.96 6.80
C LEU A 148 -0.39 10.17 6.70
N TRP A 149 0.60 10.11 5.81
CA TRP A 149 1.42 11.26 5.47
C TRP A 149 1.06 11.79 4.08
N THR A 150 0.57 13.03 4.03
CA THR A 150 0.04 13.67 2.82
C THR A 150 0.27 15.18 2.85
N LEU A 151 0.42 15.79 1.67
CA LEU A 151 0.42 17.24 1.48
C LEU A 151 -0.95 17.77 1.03
N ASP A 152 -1.90 16.88 0.76
CA ASP A 152 -3.24 17.28 0.35
C ASP A 152 -4.09 17.72 1.55
N LYS A 153 -4.58 18.96 1.47
CA LYS A 153 -5.50 19.55 2.44
C LYS A 153 -6.84 18.80 2.53
N HIS A 154 -7.23 18.01 1.54
CA HIS A 154 -8.47 17.21 1.57
C HIS A 154 -8.51 16.25 2.75
N PHE A 155 -7.37 15.67 3.14
CA PHE A 155 -7.32 14.74 4.29
C PHE A 155 -7.58 15.43 5.63
N LYS A 156 -7.34 16.75 5.74
CA LYS A 156 -7.77 17.53 6.91
C LYS A 156 -9.30 17.61 7.01
N LEU A 157 -10.01 17.65 5.87
CA LEU A 157 -11.47 17.61 5.84
C LEU A 157 -11.99 16.22 6.20
N ILE A 158 -11.34 15.16 5.72
CA ILE A 158 -11.69 13.76 6.02
C ILE A 158 -11.51 13.45 7.51
N ARG A 159 -10.45 13.95 8.15
CA ARG A 159 -10.18 13.76 9.58
C ARG A 159 -11.34 14.18 10.50
N ALA A 160 -12.18 15.11 10.07
CA ALA A 160 -13.36 15.53 10.84
C ALA A 160 -14.51 14.49 10.82
N GLU A 161 -14.50 13.56 9.86
CA GLU A 161 -15.54 12.55 9.66
C GLU A 161 -15.07 11.13 9.99
N LEU A 162 -13.76 10.92 9.94
CA LEU A 162 -13.08 9.65 10.19
C LEU A 162 -11.96 9.90 11.19
N SER A 163 -11.81 9.04 12.20
CA SER A 163 -10.68 9.08 13.14
C SER A 163 -9.38 8.71 12.42
N LEU A 164 -8.87 9.65 11.62
CA LEU A 164 -7.70 9.51 10.77
C LEU A 164 -6.51 10.14 11.48
N SER A 165 -5.49 9.32 11.74
CA SER A 165 -4.22 9.78 12.30
C SER A 165 -3.34 10.29 11.18
N LEU A 166 -2.90 11.54 11.26
CA LEU A 166 -1.99 12.13 10.29
C LEU A 166 -0.57 12.10 10.84
N TYR A 167 0.39 11.72 10.01
CA TYR A 167 1.81 11.83 10.35
C TYR A 167 2.22 13.30 10.34
N SER A 168 2.75 13.79 11.46
CA SER A 168 3.39 15.10 11.55
C SER A 168 4.89 14.92 11.44
N ALA A 169 5.38 15.15 10.23
CA ALA A 169 6.79 15.24 9.90
C ALA A 169 7.45 16.42 10.61
#